data_AF-A0A2N2G6E5-F1
#
_entry.id   AF-A0A2N2G6E5-F1
#
_cell.length_a   1.000
_cell.length_b   1.000
_cell.length_c   1.000
_cell.angle_alpha   90.00
_cell.angle_beta   90.00
_cell.angle_gamma   90.00
#
_symmetry.space_group_name_H-M   'P 1'
#
loop_
_entity.id
_entity.type
_entity.pdbx_description
1 polymer ?
#
loop_
_entity_poly.entity_id
_entity_poly.type
_entity_poly.pdbx_seq_one_letter_code
_entity_poly.pdbx_strand_id
1 'polypeptide(L)'
;AEMDTLFSSNPWQSEGAAGPRQQLAFMVCYNIDRFRQYVAEHNLLNLYRLDKSRKRLIETDDEALLTFGYDWLKLVLGNKPTLQLKR
;
A
#
# COMPACT_ATOMS: atom_id res chain seq x y z
N ALA A 1 3.06 5.28 -14.22
CA ALA A 1 3.78 6.56 -14.15
C ALA A 1 4.34 6.84 -12.75
N GLU A 2 3.51 7.12 -11.72
CA GLU A 2 4.04 7.44 -10.37
C GLU A 2 4.76 6.28 -9.67
N MET A 3 4.22 5.05 -9.77
CA MET A 3 4.87 3.87 -9.17
C MET A 3 6.19 3.53 -9.86
N ASP A 4 6.27 3.68 -11.19
CA ASP A 4 7.50 3.46 -11.95
C ASP A 4 8.61 4.43 -11.49
N THR A 5 8.26 5.69 -11.25
CA THR A 5 9.18 6.68 -10.68
C THR A 5 9.63 6.28 -9.28
N LEU A 6 8.69 5.86 -8.42
CA LEU A 6 9.00 5.41 -7.06
C LEU A 6 9.94 4.19 -7.06
N PHE A 7 9.69 3.20 -7.92
CA PHE A 7 10.50 1.99 -7.98
C PHE A 7 11.87 2.25 -8.60
N SER A 8 11.96 3.15 -9.57
CA SER A 8 13.23 3.58 -10.18
C SER A 8 14.13 4.33 -9.21
N SER A 9 13.58 4.98 -8.17
CA SER A 9 14.38 5.65 -7.14
C SER A 9 15.03 4.69 -6.13
N ASN A 10 14.97 3.38 -6.37
CA ASN A 10 15.53 2.32 -5.51
C ASN A 10 15.10 2.42 -4.02
N PRO A 11 13.80 2.27 -3.70
CA PRO A 11 13.30 2.37 -2.32
C PRO A 11 13.54 1.08 -1.50
N TRP A 12 14.37 0.17 -1.98
CA TRP A 12 14.49 -1.21 -1.47
C TRP A 12 15.44 -1.38 -0.27
N GLN A 13 16.06 -0.30 0.21
CA GLN A 13 17.03 -0.31 1.33
C GLN A 13 18.07 -1.45 1.31
N SER A 14 18.58 -1.79 0.12
CA SER A 14 19.63 -2.82 -0.05
C SER A 14 19.22 -4.23 0.43
N GLU A 15 17.93 -4.57 0.45
CA GLU A 15 17.41 -5.87 0.89
C GLU A 15 17.80 -7.05 -0.02
N GLY A 16 18.46 -6.80 -1.16
CA GLY A 16 18.78 -7.82 -2.16
C GLY A 16 17.61 -8.12 -3.10
N ALA A 17 17.67 -9.26 -3.78
CA ALA A 17 16.61 -9.72 -4.67
C ALA A 17 15.49 -10.40 -3.87
N ALA A 18 14.24 -10.09 -4.24
CA ALA A 18 13.03 -10.52 -3.52
C ALA A 18 13.03 -10.14 -2.02
N GLY A 19 13.57 -8.97 -1.69
CA GLY A 19 13.54 -8.40 -0.35
C GLY A 19 12.11 -8.12 0.14
N PRO A 20 11.89 -7.98 1.46
CA PRO A 20 10.56 -7.73 2.04
C PRO A 20 9.77 -6.58 1.39
N ARG A 21 10.41 -5.45 1.06
CA ARG A 21 9.75 -4.31 0.39
C ARG A 21 9.37 -4.61 -1.05
N GLN A 22 10.19 -5.36 -1.76
CA GLN A 22 9.89 -5.80 -3.12
C GLN A 22 8.70 -6.77 -3.12
N GLN A 23 8.63 -7.68 -2.13
CA GLN A 23 7.49 -8.58 -1.95
C GLN A 23 6.21 -7.80 -1.63
N LEU A 24 6.28 -6.78 -0.76
CA LEU A 24 5.14 -5.90 -0.48
C LEU A 24 4.67 -5.16 -1.74
N ALA A 25 5.59 -4.57 -2.50
CA ALA A 25 5.26 -3.89 -3.75
C ALA A 25 4.63 -4.86 -4.76
N PHE A 26 5.18 -6.06 -4.90
CA PHE A 26 4.65 -7.08 -5.78
C PHE A 26 3.23 -7.50 -5.38
N MET A 27 2.99 -7.77 -4.10
CA MET A 27 1.66 -8.12 -3.59
C MET A 27 0.63 -7.04 -3.92
N VAL A 28 0.93 -5.77 -3.64
CA VAL A 28 0.01 -4.66 -3.91
C VAL A 28 -0.26 -4.50 -5.40
N CYS A 29 0.77 -4.56 -6.25
CA CYS A 29 0.65 -4.26 -7.68
C CYS A 29 0.12 -5.43 -8.52
N TYR A 30 0.33 -6.68 -8.10
CA TYR A 30 0.08 -7.85 -8.95
C TYR A 30 -0.81 -8.92 -8.31
N ASN A 31 -1.12 -8.83 -7.00
CA ASN A 31 -1.99 -9.78 -6.34
C ASN A 31 -2.99 -9.08 -5.40
N ILE A 32 -4.02 -8.50 -6.00
CA ILE A 32 -5.04 -7.71 -5.29
C ILE A 32 -5.77 -8.54 -4.23
N ASP A 33 -5.98 -9.83 -4.46
CA ASP A 33 -6.63 -10.72 -3.49
C ASP A 33 -5.78 -10.94 -2.25
N ARG A 34 -4.47 -11.17 -2.42
CA ARG A 34 -3.55 -11.28 -1.30
C ARG A 34 -3.40 -9.94 -0.59
N PHE A 35 -3.41 -8.83 -1.31
CA PHE A 35 -3.38 -7.50 -0.69
C PHE A 35 -4.65 -7.23 0.14
N ARG A 36 -5.84 -7.63 -0.33
CA ARG A 36 -7.08 -7.52 0.43
C ARG A 36 -7.01 -8.28 1.74
N GLN A 37 -6.50 -9.51 1.71
CA GLN A 37 -6.26 -10.31 2.91
C GLN A 37 -5.27 -9.62 3.85
N TYR A 38 -4.15 -9.13 3.33
CA TYR A 38 -3.14 -8.41 4.11
C TYR A 38 -3.71 -7.16 4.81
N VAL A 39 -4.53 -6.36 4.10
CA VAL A 39 -5.21 -5.19 4.66
C VAL A 39 -6.09 -5.57 5.86
N ALA A 40 -6.82 -6.69 5.76
CA ALA A 40 -7.67 -7.18 6.82
C ALA A 40 -6.84 -7.77 8.00
N GLU A 41 -5.89 -8.66 7.71
CA GLU A 41 -5.02 -9.33 8.68
C GLU A 41 -4.24 -8.32 9.54
N HIS A 42 -3.70 -7.27 8.93
CA HIS A 42 -2.93 -6.23 9.61
C HIS A 42 -3.76 -5.01 10.03
N ASN A 43 -5.08 -5.07 9.81
CA ASN A 43 -6.01 -4.01 10.18
C ASN A 43 -5.60 -2.62 9.64
N LEU A 44 -5.05 -2.59 8.42
CA LEU A 44 -4.34 -1.42 7.87
C LEU A 44 -5.24 -0.18 7.81
N LEU A 45 -6.50 -0.34 7.40
CA LEU A 45 -7.45 0.78 7.30
C LEU A 45 -7.72 1.45 8.66
N ASN A 46 -7.52 0.73 9.76
CA ASN A 46 -7.69 1.25 11.10
C ASN A 46 -6.49 2.03 11.62
N LEU A 47 -5.30 1.82 11.04
CA LEU A 47 -4.09 2.58 11.36
C LEU A 47 -4.13 4.02 10.81
N TYR A 48 -4.93 4.27 9.79
CA TYR A 48 -4.99 5.56 9.10
C TYR A 48 -6.29 6.32 9.34
N ARG A 49 -6.23 7.66 9.25
CA ARG A 49 -7.38 8.57 9.30
C ARG A 49 -8.18 8.46 8.01
N LEU A 50 -9.07 7.47 7.96
CA LEU A 50 -10.01 7.23 6.86
C LEU A 50 -11.44 7.33 7.41
N ASP A 51 -12.30 8.07 6.72
CA ASP A 51 -13.72 8.11 7.04
C ASP A 51 -14.42 6.77 6.72
N LYS A 52 -15.62 6.58 7.28
CA LYS A 52 -16.36 5.31 7.16
C LYS A 52 -16.71 4.97 5.71
N SER A 53 -17.06 5.97 4.89
CA SER A 53 -17.36 5.77 3.46
C SER A 53 -16.15 5.28 2.69
N ARG A 54 -14.97 5.90 2.90
CA ARG A 54 -13.72 5.51 2.25
C ARG A 54 -13.29 4.10 2.64
N LYS A 55 -13.42 3.74 3.93
CA LYS A 55 -13.13 2.36 4.38
C LYS A 55 -14.01 1.33 3.70
N ARG A 56 -15.33 1.58 3.70
CA ARG A 56 -16.29 0.68 3.06
C ARG A 56 -15.99 0.53 1.57
N LEU A 57 -15.65 1.62 0.88
CA LEU A 57 -15.29 1.58 -0.52
C LEU A 57 -14.03 0.72 -0.75
N ILE A 58 -12.97 0.91 0.04
CA ILE A 58 -11.75 0.10 -0.02
C ILE A 58 -12.02 -1.39 0.24
N GLU A 59 -12.98 -1.72 1.10
CA GLU A 59 -13.34 -3.11 1.42
C GLU A 59 -14.16 -3.80 0.32
N THR A 60 -14.87 -3.05 -0.52
CA THR A 60 -15.83 -3.60 -1.50
C THR A 60 -15.48 -3.36 -2.96
N ASP A 61 -14.49 -2.52 -3.24
CA ASP A 61 -14.12 -2.09 -4.60
C ASP A 61 -12.61 -2.23 -4.83
N ASP A 62 -12.24 -2.96 -5.89
CA ASP A 62 -10.86 -3.30 -6.18
C ASP A 62 -10.04 -2.11 -6.66
N GLU A 63 -10.67 -1.16 -7.36
CA GLU A 63 -10.00 0.07 -7.80
C GLU A 63 -9.70 0.98 -6.60
N ALA A 64 -10.64 1.08 -5.65
CA ALA A 64 -10.44 1.79 -4.39
C ALA A 64 -9.37 1.12 -3.52
N LEU A 65 -9.36 -0.21 -3.45
CA LEU A 65 -8.34 -0.98 -2.76
C LEU A 65 -6.95 -0.75 -3.36
N LEU A 66 -6.83 -0.82 -4.69
CA LEU A 66 -5.58 -0.58 -5.39
C LEU A 66 -5.09 0.86 -5.21
N THR A 67 -5.99 1.83 -5.30
CA THR A 67 -5.69 3.25 -5.04
C THR A 67 -5.17 3.46 -3.62
N PHE A 68 -5.80 2.84 -2.62
CA PHE A 68 -5.30 2.84 -1.26
C PHE A 68 -3.92 2.16 -1.16
N GLY A 69 -3.71 1.03 -1.84
CA GLY A 69 -2.43 0.33 -1.89
C GLY A 69 -1.30 1.19 -2.45
N TYR A 70 -1.56 1.98 -3.48
CA TYR A 70 -0.60 2.94 -4.02
C TYR A 70 -0.27 4.06 -3.04
N ASP A 71 -1.27 4.65 -2.39
CA ASP A 71 -1.02 5.64 -1.33
C ASP A 71 -0.22 5.03 -0.18
N TRP A 72 -0.51 3.79 0.18
CA TRP A 72 0.20 3.07 1.23
C TRP A 72 1.65 2.76 0.86
N LEU A 73 1.92 2.30 -0.37
CA LEU A 73 3.28 2.08 -0.86
C LEU A 73 4.09 3.38 -0.92
N LYS A 74 3.49 4.48 -1.39
CA LYS A 74 4.16 5.81 -1.40
C LYS A 74 4.60 6.24 0.00
N LEU A 75 3.82 5.91 1.03
CA LEU A 75 4.18 6.16 2.43
C LEU A 75 5.30 5.23 2.91
N VAL A 76 5.11 3.92 2.78
CA VAL A 76 6.00 2.90 3.38
C VAL A 76 7.34 2.81 2.66
N LEU A 77 7.36 2.98 1.34
CA LEU A 77 8.57 2.88 0.51
C LEU A 77 9.19 4.25 0.22
N GLY A 78 8.36 5.26 -0.04
CA GLY A 78 8.80 6.58 -0.48
C GLY A 78 8.90 7.63 0.61
N ASN A 79 8.53 7.32 1.87
CA ASN A 79 8.38 8.29 2.96
C ASN A 79 7.50 9.50 2.58
N LYS A 80 6.56 9.35 1.63
CA LYS A 80 5.64 10.42 1.24
C LYS A 80 4.43 10.45 2.19
N PRO A 81 3.99 11.61 2.69
CA PRO A 81 2.88 11.71 3.64
C PRO A 81 1.49 11.58 2.97
N THR A 82 1.27 10.51 2.21
CA THR A 82 0.04 10.23 1.44
C THR A 82 -1.11 9.74 2.33
N LEU A 83 -0.80 9.12 3.47
CA LEU A 83 -1.77 8.71 4.48
C LEU A 83 -1.38 9.26 5.85
N GLN A 84 -2.38 9.67 6.62
CA GLN A 84 -2.17 10.15 7.99
C GLN A 84 -2.45 9.03 8.99
N LEU A 85 -1.46 8.69 9.83
CA LEU A 85 -1.66 7.76 10.93
C LEU A 85 -2.67 8.33 11.94
N LYS A 86 -3.51 7.46 12.50
CA LYS A 86 -4.20 7.76 13.74
C LYS A 86 -3.15 7.79 14.85
N ARG A 87 -3.07 8.91 15.56
CA ARG A 87 -2.30 9.01 16.79
C ARG A 87 -3.11 8.42 17.94
#